data_AF-A0A945WGI4-F1
#
_entry.id   AF-A0A945WGI4-F1
#
_cell.length_a   1.000
_cell.length_b   1.000
_cell.length_c   1.000
_cell.angle_alpha   90.00
_cell.angle_beta   90.00
_cell.angle_gamma   90.00
#
_symmetry.space_group_name_H-M   'P 1'
#
loop_
_entity.id
_entity.type
_entity.pdbx_description
1 polymer ?
#
loop_
_entity_poly.entity_id
_entity_poly.type
_entity_poly.pdbx_seq_one_letter_code
_entity_poly.pdbx_strand_id
1 'polypeptide(L)'
;MTLTQSCKKEGCTDAVAENYDEKAKEDDGTCEYIDGCTDETATNYDASATQDDGSCEYEFVAEDGTFNGFLNWTLEATFNGADPSLGGAHGGNNDTTIREVFFLDSQDPVDGLYPVGTVIVKYTTLSTGGKEVTAMVKRGNDFDAAAGDWEYFMLNDDGTIADNGNMRGAELFNGMCKGCHSQASTDYVFSK
;
A
#
# COMPACT_ATOMS: atom_id res chain seq x y z
N MET A 1 -41.83 -18.81 -49.52
CA MET A 1 -41.08 -18.45 -48.31
C MET A 1 -40.13 -19.59 -48.00
N THR A 2 -38.92 -19.56 -48.55
CA THR A 2 -37.86 -20.48 -48.14
C THR A 2 -37.07 -19.79 -47.05
N LEU A 3 -37.42 -20.06 -45.79
CA LEU A 3 -36.48 -19.89 -44.70
C LEU A 3 -35.38 -20.91 -44.92
N THR A 4 -34.32 -20.53 -45.65
CA THR A 4 -33.02 -21.15 -45.45
C THR A 4 -32.55 -20.67 -44.07
N GLN A 5 -33.10 -21.27 -43.01
CA GLN A 5 -32.44 -21.22 -41.72
C GLN A 5 -31.18 -22.06 -41.91
N SER A 6 -30.09 -21.41 -42.33
CA SER A 6 -28.77 -21.94 -42.08
C SER A 6 -28.75 -22.21 -40.58
N CYS A 7 -28.63 -23.47 -40.17
CA CYS A 7 -28.31 -23.81 -38.80
C CYS A 7 -26.91 -23.25 -38.57
N LYS A 8 -26.83 -22.00 -38.13
CA LYS A 8 -25.59 -21.45 -37.60
C LYS A 8 -25.32 -22.28 -36.35
N LYS A 9 -24.11 -22.83 -36.26
CA LYS A 9 -23.71 -23.53 -35.05
C LYS A 9 -23.62 -22.49 -33.94
N GLU A 10 -24.47 -22.64 -32.94
CA GLU A 10 -24.47 -21.86 -31.70
C GLU A 10 -23.52 -22.54 -30.69
N GLY A 11 -22.89 -21.74 -29.84
CA GLY A 11 -21.91 -22.16 -28.83
C GLY A 11 -21.07 -20.97 -28.40
N CYS A 12 -20.24 -21.14 -27.37
CA CYS A 12 -19.35 -20.05 -26.94
C CYS A 12 -18.39 -19.63 -28.07
N THR A 13 -18.39 -18.34 -28.42
CA THR A 13 -17.53 -17.80 -29.48
C THR A 13 -16.28 -17.10 -28.98
N ASP A 14 -16.15 -16.98 -27.66
CA ASP A 14 -15.02 -16.32 -27.01
C ASP A 14 -13.84 -17.28 -26.83
N ALA A 15 -12.69 -16.94 -27.41
CA ALA A 15 -11.49 -17.78 -27.39
C ALA A 15 -10.80 -17.86 -26.02
N VAL A 16 -11.17 -16.99 -25.07
CA VAL A 16 -10.67 -17.07 -23.69
C VAL A 16 -11.57 -17.92 -22.77
N ALA A 17 -12.75 -18.34 -23.23
CA ALA A 17 -13.63 -19.18 -22.41
C ALA A 17 -13.19 -20.66 -22.41
N GLU A 18 -13.40 -21.35 -21.29
CA GLU A 18 -13.08 -22.77 -21.08
C GLU A 18 -13.81 -23.70 -22.06
N ASN A 19 -15.01 -23.28 -22.48
CA ASN A 19 -15.87 -24.02 -23.40
C ASN A 19 -15.92 -23.40 -24.80
N TYR A 20 -14.87 -22.67 -25.21
CA TYR A 20 -14.74 -22.11 -26.55
C TYR A 20 -14.97 -23.15 -27.65
N ASP A 21 -15.82 -22.81 -28.62
CA ASP A 21 -16.09 -23.65 -29.79
C ASP A 21 -15.68 -22.94 -31.09
N GLU A 22 -14.53 -23.31 -31.64
CA GLU A 22 -13.99 -22.76 -32.90
C GLU A 22 -14.96 -22.85 -34.10
N LYS A 23 -15.94 -23.76 -34.03
CA LYS A 23 -16.94 -23.98 -35.09
C LYS A 23 -18.21 -23.19 -34.84
N ALA A 24 -18.44 -22.66 -33.64
CA ALA A 24 -19.55 -21.76 -33.37
C ALA A 24 -19.42 -20.49 -34.23
N LYS A 25 -20.56 -20.00 -34.71
CA LYS A 25 -20.66 -18.79 -35.54
C LYS A 25 -21.57 -17.73 -34.93
N GLU A 26 -22.30 -18.10 -33.88
CA GLU A 26 -23.14 -17.21 -33.08
C GLU A 26 -22.94 -17.63 -31.63
N ASP A 27 -22.79 -16.64 -30.75
CA ASP A 27 -22.67 -16.87 -29.32
C ASP A 27 -24.04 -17.24 -28.73
N ASP A 28 -24.08 -18.26 -27.88
CA ASP A 28 -25.29 -18.70 -27.19
C ASP A 28 -25.37 -18.24 -25.72
N GLY A 29 -24.40 -17.46 -25.26
CA GLY A 29 -24.32 -16.95 -23.90
C GLY A 29 -23.90 -18.01 -22.88
N THR A 30 -23.37 -19.16 -23.32
CA THR A 30 -22.94 -20.24 -22.42
C THR A 30 -21.46 -20.20 -22.07
N CYS A 31 -20.69 -19.19 -22.50
CA CYS A 31 -19.26 -19.09 -22.20
C CYS A 31 -18.97 -19.22 -20.70
N GLU A 32 -18.08 -20.14 -20.36
CA GLU A 32 -17.60 -20.39 -19.00
C GLU A 32 -16.18 -19.81 -18.86
N TYR A 33 -15.95 -19.03 -17.81
CA TYR A 33 -14.67 -18.42 -17.51
C TYR A 33 -14.15 -18.90 -16.16
N ILE A 34 -12.83 -18.87 -15.98
CA ILE A 34 -12.19 -19.01 -14.68
C ILE A 34 -11.89 -17.58 -14.22
N ASP A 35 -12.65 -17.12 -13.24
CA ASP A 35 -12.48 -15.81 -12.62
C ASP A 35 -11.26 -15.81 -11.69
N GLY A 36 -10.42 -14.78 -11.81
CA GLY A 36 -9.29 -14.55 -10.92
C GLY A 36 -8.35 -13.50 -11.49
N CYS A 37 -7.28 -13.15 -10.76
CA CYS A 37 -6.34 -12.15 -11.24
C CYS A 37 -5.53 -12.66 -12.45
N THR A 38 -5.66 -11.97 -13.59
CA THR A 38 -4.95 -12.33 -14.84
C THR A 38 -3.63 -11.59 -15.05
N ASP A 39 -3.28 -10.64 -14.18
CA ASP A 39 -2.05 -9.85 -14.30
C ASP A 39 -0.86 -10.57 -13.66
N GLU A 40 0.11 -10.99 -14.47
CA GLU A 40 1.34 -11.67 -14.02
C GLU A 40 2.21 -10.84 -13.05
N THR A 41 1.97 -9.52 -12.97
CA THR A 41 2.67 -8.63 -12.03
C THR A 41 1.97 -8.50 -10.67
N ALA A 42 0.74 -8.98 -10.55
CA ALA A 42 0.01 -9.01 -9.29
C ALA A 42 0.48 -10.19 -8.42
N THR A 43 0.40 -10.00 -7.10
CA THR A 43 0.89 -11.00 -6.15
C THR A 43 -0.03 -12.21 -6.00
N ASN A 44 -1.30 -12.05 -6.34
CA ASN A 44 -2.31 -13.11 -6.36
C ASN A 44 -2.67 -13.55 -7.79
N TYR A 45 -1.74 -13.38 -8.75
CA TYR A 45 -1.89 -13.87 -10.12
C TYR A 45 -2.30 -15.36 -10.14
N ASP A 46 -3.40 -15.65 -10.84
CA ASP A 46 -3.86 -17.00 -11.10
C ASP A 46 -3.64 -17.35 -12.57
N ALA A 47 -2.65 -18.19 -12.83
CA ALA A 47 -2.32 -18.65 -14.19
C ALA A 47 -3.44 -19.49 -14.85
N SER A 48 -4.44 -19.93 -14.08
CA SER A 48 -5.63 -20.60 -14.60
C SER A 48 -6.78 -19.64 -14.89
N ALA A 49 -6.73 -18.39 -14.39
CA ALA A 49 -7.76 -17.41 -14.66
C ALA A 49 -7.78 -17.03 -16.14
N THR A 50 -8.97 -17.05 -16.73
CA THR A 50 -9.22 -16.63 -18.11
C THR A 50 -9.97 -15.31 -18.21
N GLN A 51 -10.49 -14.82 -17.07
CA GLN A 51 -11.16 -13.54 -16.94
C GLN A 51 -10.73 -12.86 -15.65
N ASP A 52 -10.32 -11.59 -15.77
CA ASP A 52 -10.01 -10.75 -14.62
C ASP A 52 -11.30 -10.40 -13.87
N ASP A 53 -11.35 -10.77 -12.59
CA ASP A 53 -12.45 -10.47 -11.69
C ASP A 53 -12.24 -9.18 -10.88
N GLY A 54 -11.11 -8.49 -11.12
CA GLY A 54 -10.70 -7.30 -10.40
C GLY A 54 -10.12 -7.58 -9.01
N SER A 55 -9.81 -8.84 -8.70
CA SER A 55 -9.19 -9.22 -7.43
C SER A 55 -7.68 -8.95 -7.36
N CYS A 56 -7.03 -8.51 -8.45
CA CYS A 56 -5.58 -8.32 -8.50
C CYS A 56 -5.04 -7.43 -7.37
N GLU A 57 -4.09 -7.96 -6.60
CA GLU A 57 -3.44 -7.30 -5.47
C GLU A 57 -2.01 -6.92 -5.82
N TYR A 58 -1.66 -5.65 -5.58
CA TYR A 58 -0.35 -5.08 -5.89
C TYR A 58 0.33 -4.49 -4.65
N GLU A 59 1.63 -4.75 -4.53
CA GLU A 59 2.43 -4.20 -3.45
C GLU A 59 2.66 -2.71 -3.75
N PHE A 60 2.43 -1.85 -2.77
CA PHE A 60 2.79 -0.44 -2.89
C PHE A 60 4.29 -0.27 -2.63
N VAL A 61 5.01 0.32 -3.59
CA VAL A 61 6.44 0.61 -3.47
C VAL A 61 6.62 2.13 -3.41
N ALA A 62 7.08 2.64 -2.27
CA ALA A 62 7.43 4.05 -2.18
C ALA A 62 8.70 4.34 -3.01
N GLU A 63 8.69 5.44 -3.73
CA GLU A 63 9.82 6.01 -4.48
C GLU A 63 10.17 7.39 -3.89
N ASP A 64 11.27 8.01 -4.32
CA ASP A 64 11.66 9.34 -3.83
C ASP A 64 10.55 10.40 -3.99
N GLY A 65 9.75 10.25 -5.05
CA GLY A 65 8.62 11.15 -5.32
C GLY A 65 7.42 10.96 -4.38
N THR A 66 7.33 9.85 -3.65
CA THR A 66 6.16 9.49 -2.84
C THR A 66 5.88 10.50 -1.74
N PHE A 67 6.91 11.10 -1.14
CA PHE A 67 6.75 12.03 -0.01
C PHE A 67 6.84 13.51 -0.42
N ASN A 68 6.90 13.80 -1.72
CA ASN A 68 7.06 15.17 -2.19
C ASN A 68 5.93 16.08 -1.72
N GLY A 69 6.31 17.20 -1.10
CA GLY A 69 5.36 18.21 -0.65
C GLY A 69 4.51 17.79 0.56
N PHE A 70 4.97 16.82 1.36
CA PHE A 70 4.23 16.32 2.52
C PHE A 70 3.75 17.40 3.51
N LEU A 71 4.44 18.54 3.58
CA LEU A 71 4.02 19.69 4.40
C LEU A 71 2.68 20.32 3.95
N ASN A 72 2.21 20.01 2.74
CA ASN A 72 0.91 20.45 2.22
C ASN A 72 -0.18 19.37 2.35
N TRP A 73 0.16 18.18 2.85
CA TRP A 73 -0.81 17.13 3.10
C TRP A 73 -1.63 17.45 4.37
N THR A 74 -2.60 16.60 4.69
CA THR A 74 -3.39 16.81 5.89
C THR A 74 -2.56 16.57 7.13
N LEU A 75 -2.47 17.59 7.99
CA LEU A 75 -1.94 17.49 9.33
C LEU A 75 -2.98 16.84 10.25
N GLU A 76 -2.77 15.57 10.60
CA GLU A 76 -3.69 14.80 11.45
C GLU A 76 -3.42 15.01 12.94
N ALA A 77 -2.17 15.24 13.33
CA ALA A 77 -1.82 15.43 14.74
C ALA A 77 -0.58 16.32 14.94
N THR A 78 -0.59 17.06 16.05
CA THR A 78 0.57 17.81 16.55
C THR A 78 0.82 17.43 18.01
N PHE A 79 2.01 16.91 18.29
CA PHE A 79 2.46 16.58 19.64
C PHE A 79 3.56 17.55 20.05
N ASN A 80 3.40 18.15 21.24
CA ASN A 80 4.33 19.14 21.78
C ASN A 80 5.03 18.59 23.01
N GLY A 81 6.34 18.81 23.08
CA GLY A 81 7.16 18.53 24.23
C GLY A 81 7.69 17.10 24.28
N ALA A 82 8.07 16.70 25.49
CA ALA A 82 8.62 15.38 25.76
C ALA A 82 7.56 14.28 25.58
N ASP A 83 7.94 13.21 24.89
CA ASP A 83 7.17 11.97 24.84
C ASP A 83 8.06 10.83 25.36
N PRO A 84 7.91 10.46 26.65
CA PRO A 84 8.67 9.38 27.27
C PRO A 84 8.48 8.01 26.61
N SER A 85 7.40 7.82 25.83
CA SER A 85 7.08 6.55 25.17
C SER A 85 7.89 6.30 23.89
N LEU A 86 8.43 7.35 23.26
CA LEU A 86 9.18 7.26 22.00
C LEU A 86 10.58 6.63 22.12
N GLY A 87 11.04 6.34 23.34
CA GLY A 87 12.37 5.79 23.59
C GLY A 87 13.48 6.67 23.04
N GLY A 88 14.58 6.04 22.58
CA GLY A 88 15.73 6.74 21.97
C GLY A 88 15.67 6.83 20.44
N ALA A 89 14.61 6.31 19.80
CA ALA A 89 14.51 6.15 18.35
C ALA A 89 14.07 7.42 17.61
N HIS A 90 13.46 8.37 18.33
CA HIS A 90 13.01 9.63 17.78
C HIS A 90 13.78 10.78 18.44
N GLY A 91 14.38 11.64 17.62
CA GLY A 91 15.04 12.85 18.09
C GLY A 91 14.08 13.73 18.89
N GLY A 92 14.58 14.32 19.98
CA GLY A 92 13.87 15.37 20.73
C GLY A 92 12.84 14.87 21.74
N ASN A 93 13.29 14.34 22.88
CA ASN A 93 12.41 14.11 24.03
C ASN A 93 12.58 15.25 25.04
N ASN A 94 12.13 16.45 24.66
CA ASN A 94 12.19 17.63 25.52
C ASN A 94 11.02 18.58 25.26
N ASP A 95 10.80 19.51 26.19
CA ASP A 95 9.64 20.41 26.24
C ASP A 95 9.46 21.32 25.02
N THR A 96 10.45 21.45 24.15
CA THR A 96 10.39 22.31 22.96
C THR A 96 10.40 21.55 21.64
N THR A 97 10.38 20.22 21.66
CA THR A 97 10.24 19.42 20.45
C THR A 97 8.79 19.45 19.96
N ILE A 98 8.59 19.66 18.66
CA ILE A 98 7.27 19.62 18.02
C ILE A 98 7.28 18.49 17.00
N ARG A 99 6.24 17.66 17.02
CA ARG A 99 6.05 16.53 16.12
C ARG A 99 4.73 16.69 15.39
N GLU A 100 4.81 16.81 14.08
CA GLU A 100 3.67 16.96 13.20
C GLU A 100 3.53 15.69 12.37
N VAL A 101 2.33 15.11 12.35
CA VAL A 101 2.05 13.87 11.60
C VAL A 101 1.11 14.20 10.46
N PHE A 102 1.59 13.96 9.24
CA PHE A 102 0.92 14.24 7.98
C PHE A 102 0.49 12.93 7.32
N PHE A 103 -0.72 12.90 6.78
CA PHE A 103 -1.25 11.77 6.02
C PHE A 103 -1.49 12.18 4.58
N LEU A 104 -1.02 11.36 3.63
CA LEU A 104 -1.46 11.50 2.25
C LEU A 104 -2.94 11.13 2.17
N ASP A 105 -3.75 12.05 1.64
CA ASP A 105 -5.20 11.90 1.44
C ASP A 105 -6.03 11.55 2.69
N SER A 106 -5.49 11.77 3.91
CA SER A 106 -6.19 11.53 5.19
C SER A 106 -6.79 10.14 5.35
N GLN A 107 -6.11 9.10 4.86
CA GLN A 107 -6.67 7.74 4.90
C GLN A 107 -7.00 7.29 6.34
N ASP A 108 -8.14 6.62 6.47
CA ASP A 108 -8.65 6.00 7.70
C ASP A 108 -8.49 4.47 7.62
N PRO A 109 -8.27 3.80 8.75
CA PRO A 109 -8.28 2.34 8.78
C PRO A 109 -9.69 1.81 8.50
N VAL A 110 -9.78 0.75 7.72
CA VAL A 110 -11.00 -0.01 7.46
C VAL A 110 -10.90 -1.32 8.22
N ASP A 111 -11.87 -1.60 9.09
CA ASP A 111 -11.87 -2.77 9.98
C ASP A 111 -10.59 -2.92 10.82
N GLY A 112 -10.00 -1.80 11.21
CA GLY A 112 -8.81 -1.73 12.04
C GLY A 112 -7.47 -1.85 11.32
N LEU A 113 -7.48 -1.95 9.98
CA LEU A 113 -6.28 -2.00 9.14
C LEU A 113 -6.23 -0.80 8.20
N TYR A 114 -5.05 -0.20 8.05
CA TYR A 114 -4.85 0.84 7.05
C TYR A 114 -4.77 0.22 5.64
N PRO A 115 -5.41 0.86 4.63
CA PRO A 115 -5.32 0.41 3.25
C PRO A 115 -3.88 0.36 2.72
N VAL A 116 -3.62 -0.58 1.80
CA VAL A 116 -2.38 -0.56 1.01
C VAL A 116 -2.23 0.79 0.31
N GLY A 117 -1.02 1.37 0.37
CA GLY A 117 -0.76 2.71 -0.12
C GLY A 117 -1.02 3.83 0.88
N THR A 118 -1.42 3.54 2.12
CA THR A 118 -1.38 4.57 3.20
C THR A 118 0.05 5.08 3.36
N VAL A 119 0.22 6.41 3.29
CA VAL A 119 1.51 7.10 3.47
C VAL A 119 1.41 8.11 4.60
N ILE A 120 2.34 8.01 5.55
CA ILE A 120 2.39 8.85 6.73
C ILE A 120 3.80 9.45 6.86
N VAL A 121 3.88 10.76 7.07
CA VAL A 121 5.14 11.45 7.37
C VAL A 121 5.05 12.07 8.77
N LYS A 122 6.05 11.78 9.60
CA LYS A 122 6.29 12.49 10.85
C LYS A 122 7.45 13.46 10.67
N TYR A 123 7.13 14.73 10.83
CA TYR A 123 8.07 15.84 10.79
C TYR A 123 8.33 16.35 12.20
N THR A 124 9.58 16.21 12.66
CA THR A 124 9.98 16.63 14.00
C THR A 124 10.90 17.84 13.93
N THR A 125 10.51 18.93 14.58
CA THR A 125 11.39 20.08 14.84
C THR A 125 12.05 19.90 16.20
N LEU A 126 13.38 19.74 16.20
CA LEU A 126 14.17 19.55 17.41
C LEU A 126 14.45 20.88 18.11
N SER A 127 14.62 20.82 19.43
CA SER A 127 14.96 21.98 20.26
C SER A 127 16.24 22.71 19.85
N THR A 128 17.15 22.04 19.15
CA THR A 128 18.42 22.59 18.64
C THR A 128 18.25 23.30 17.29
N GLY A 129 17.04 23.31 16.73
CA GLY A 129 16.73 23.84 15.40
C GLY A 129 16.95 22.84 14.26
N GLY A 130 17.47 21.64 14.56
CA GLY A 130 17.55 20.53 13.60
C GLY A 130 16.19 19.90 13.34
N LYS A 131 16.10 19.08 12.30
CA LYS A 131 14.88 18.38 11.93
C LYS A 131 15.15 16.88 11.81
N GLU A 132 14.14 16.09 12.13
CA GLU A 132 14.08 14.67 11.85
C GLU A 132 12.80 14.41 11.07
N VAL A 133 12.94 13.86 9.86
CA VAL A 133 11.82 13.49 9.02
C VAL A 133 11.82 11.97 8.87
N THR A 134 10.74 11.36 9.32
CA THR A 134 10.54 9.91 9.24
C THR A 134 9.22 9.64 8.55
N ALA A 135 9.11 8.54 7.84
CA ALA A 135 7.86 8.16 7.20
C ALA A 135 7.58 6.67 7.36
N MET A 136 6.34 6.30 7.14
CA MET A 136 5.93 4.91 7.03
C MET A 136 4.89 4.73 5.94
N VAL A 137 4.93 3.58 5.28
CA VAL A 137 4.06 3.24 4.16
C VAL A 137 3.52 1.83 4.33
N LYS A 138 2.22 1.67 4.10
CA LYS A 138 1.58 0.35 4.05
C LYS A 138 1.81 -0.26 2.67
N ARG A 139 2.70 -1.25 2.56
CA ARG A 139 3.03 -1.90 1.28
C ARG A 139 2.01 -2.94 0.88
N GLY A 140 1.48 -3.69 1.84
CA GLY A 140 0.63 -4.86 1.59
C GLY A 140 1.39 -6.07 1.04
N ASN A 141 0.62 -7.09 0.66
CA ASN A 141 1.04 -8.28 -0.07
C ASN A 141 2.26 -9.00 0.51
N ASP A 142 2.21 -9.28 1.81
CA ASP A 142 3.22 -10.04 2.55
C ASP A 142 4.65 -9.46 2.47
N PHE A 143 4.79 -8.15 2.20
CA PHE A 143 6.08 -7.46 2.25
C PHE A 143 6.87 -7.80 3.52
N ASP A 144 6.19 -7.68 4.67
CA ASP A 144 6.68 -8.14 5.97
C ASP A 144 5.47 -8.31 6.89
N ALA A 145 4.88 -9.51 6.83
CA ALA A 145 3.73 -9.86 7.68
C ALA A 145 4.02 -9.70 9.19
N ALA A 146 5.28 -9.81 9.61
CA ALA A 146 5.67 -9.61 11.02
C ALA A 146 5.73 -8.13 11.42
N ALA A 147 5.74 -7.21 10.46
CA ALA A 147 5.58 -5.77 10.63
C ALA A 147 4.21 -5.25 10.16
N GLY A 148 3.26 -6.15 9.85
CA GLY A 148 1.97 -5.76 9.26
C GLY A 148 2.11 -5.06 7.91
N ASP A 149 3.12 -5.43 7.12
CA ASP A 149 3.46 -4.85 5.81
C ASP A 149 3.78 -3.35 5.83
N TRP A 150 4.18 -2.84 6.99
CA TRP A 150 4.67 -1.48 7.11
C TRP A 150 6.16 -1.39 6.80
N GLU A 151 6.49 -0.47 5.90
CA GLU A 151 7.86 -0.05 5.65
C GLU A 151 8.14 1.30 6.32
N TYR A 152 9.29 1.46 6.94
CA TYR A 152 9.72 2.70 7.59
C TYR A 152 10.85 3.35 6.80
N PHE A 153 10.94 4.68 6.87
CA PHE A 153 11.88 5.50 6.09
C PHE A 153 12.47 6.62 6.94
N MET A 154 13.75 6.91 6.73
CA MET A 154 14.31 8.24 7.02
C MET A 154 14.28 9.09 5.75
N LEU A 155 13.81 10.32 5.88
CA LEU A 155 13.74 11.26 4.77
C LEU A 155 14.68 12.44 5.00
N ASN A 156 15.10 13.06 3.90
CA ASN A 156 15.68 14.40 3.93
C ASN A 156 14.58 15.45 4.19
N ASP A 157 15.00 16.67 4.51
CA ASP A 157 14.08 17.80 4.77
C ASP A 157 13.12 18.10 3.61
N ASP A 158 13.49 17.75 2.38
CA ASP A 158 12.70 17.96 1.17
C ASP A 158 11.72 16.81 0.86
N GLY A 159 11.74 15.74 1.66
CA GLY A 159 10.90 14.56 1.50
C GLY A 159 11.55 13.43 0.67
N THR A 160 12.73 13.63 0.07
CA THR A 160 13.43 12.53 -0.61
C THR A 160 13.89 11.47 0.38
N ILE A 161 13.94 10.21 -0.05
CA ILE A 161 14.44 9.11 0.80
C ILE A 161 15.93 9.35 1.08
N ALA A 162 16.37 9.16 2.32
CA ALA A 162 17.77 9.37 2.67
C ALA A 162 18.66 8.22 2.13
N ASP A 163 19.61 8.54 1.26
CA ASP A 163 20.43 7.55 0.52
C ASP A 163 21.65 7.00 1.27
N ASN A 164 21.88 7.39 2.52
CA ASN A 164 23.07 6.99 3.29
C ASN A 164 22.95 5.57 3.87
N GLY A 165 22.88 4.55 3.02
CA GLY A 165 23.00 3.14 3.42
C GLY A 165 21.68 2.41 3.63
N ASN A 166 20.72 2.59 2.71
CA ASN A 166 19.40 1.94 2.71
C ASN A 166 18.56 2.31 3.95
N MET A 167 18.22 3.60 4.07
CA MET A 167 17.48 4.14 5.22
C MET A 167 15.97 3.85 5.15
N ARG A 168 15.60 2.68 4.61
CA ARG A 168 14.23 2.18 4.55
C ARG A 168 14.16 0.69 4.84
N GLY A 169 12.97 0.22 5.19
CA GLY A 169 12.68 -1.21 5.38
C GLY A 169 11.93 -1.49 6.68
N ALA A 170 11.28 -2.65 6.75
CA ALA A 170 10.65 -3.11 8.00
C ALA A 170 11.68 -3.36 9.12
N GLU A 171 12.90 -3.78 8.76
CA GLU A 171 14.02 -4.02 9.68
C GLU A 171 14.90 -2.79 9.91
N LEU A 172 14.46 -1.59 9.52
CA LEU A 172 15.21 -0.36 9.74
C LEU A 172 15.62 -0.24 11.22
N PHE A 173 16.90 0.06 11.45
CA PHE A 173 17.54 0.05 12.77
C PHE A 173 17.40 -1.30 13.51
N ASN A 174 17.58 -2.42 12.81
CA ASN A 174 17.47 -3.78 13.35
C ASN A 174 16.09 -4.04 13.98
N GLY A 175 15.04 -3.60 13.28
CA GLY A 175 13.65 -3.79 13.66
C GLY A 175 13.17 -2.89 14.81
N MET A 176 13.92 -1.84 15.16
CA MET A 176 13.54 -0.92 16.23
C MET A 176 12.22 -0.21 15.93
N CYS A 177 12.01 0.22 14.68
CA CYS A 177 10.78 0.87 14.25
C CYS A 177 9.59 -0.08 14.38
N LYS A 178 9.64 -1.25 13.74
CA LYS A 178 8.56 -2.24 13.78
C LYS A 178 8.24 -2.71 15.20
N GLY A 179 9.24 -2.94 16.04
CA GLY A 179 9.03 -3.43 17.42
C GLY A 179 8.41 -2.39 18.35
N CYS A 180 8.64 -1.10 18.09
CA CYS A 180 7.93 -0.03 18.79
C CYS A 180 6.51 0.11 18.25
N HIS A 181 6.38 0.24 16.93
CA HIS A 181 5.10 0.46 16.27
C HIS A 181 4.12 -0.69 16.44
N SER A 182 4.58 -1.94 16.63
CA SER A 182 3.69 -3.08 16.95
C SER A 182 2.91 -2.92 18.26
N GLN A 183 3.24 -1.92 19.09
CA GLN A 183 2.52 -1.61 20.33
C GLN A 183 1.39 -0.60 20.12
N ALA A 184 1.24 -0.04 18.92
CA ALA A 184 0.13 0.85 18.60
C ALA A 184 -1.21 0.11 18.71
N SER A 185 -2.26 0.84 19.08
CA SER A 185 -3.60 0.26 19.22
C SER A 185 -4.27 -0.07 17.88
N THR A 186 -3.80 0.54 16.80
CA THR A 186 -4.38 0.41 15.46
C THR A 186 -3.26 0.22 14.44
N ASP A 187 -3.17 -0.96 13.84
CA ASP A 187 -2.30 -1.32 12.72
C ASP A 187 -0.98 -0.53 12.63
N TYR A 188 -0.14 -0.65 13.66
CA TYR A 188 1.20 -0.05 13.74
C TYR A 188 1.26 1.49 13.75
N VAL A 189 0.14 2.19 13.85
CA VAL A 189 0.05 3.65 13.78
C VAL A 189 -0.41 4.22 15.13
N PHE A 190 0.43 5.04 15.76
CA PHE A 190 0.14 5.71 17.04
C PHE A 190 -0.66 7.01 16.90
N SER A 191 -0.84 7.51 15.68
CA SER A 191 -1.52 8.77 15.41
C SER A 191 -3.02 8.57 15.18
N LYS A 192 -3.78 9.61 15.58
CA LYS A 192 -5.23 9.73 15.79
C LYS A 192 -5.62 9.64 17.27
#